data_AF-A0A1Q3YYY4-F1
#
_entry.id   AF-A0A1Q3YYY4-F1
#
_cell.length_a   1.000
_cell.length_b   1.000
_cell.length_c   1.000
_cell.angle_alpha   90.00
_cell.angle_beta   90.00
_cell.angle_gamma   90.00
#
_symmetry.space_group_name_H-M   'P 1'
#
loop_
_entity.id
_entity.type
_entity.pdbx_description
1 polymer ?
#
loop_
_entity_poly.entity_id
_entity_poly.type
_entity_poly.pdbx_seq_one_letter_code
_entity_poly.pdbx_strand_id
1 'polypeptide(L)'
;MKALVEYAARREHSRSLVAEAAIASFLSPDAAERQEAATTKRLDQIDRRLNRLERDLGISVETLAVFIRFWLTTTPQLPEPALAAARAQSGKRYDAFVAALGRRLAQGPRLRSEIPEDVHPDADSPSSSDQ
;
A
#
# COMPACT_ATOMS: atom_id res chain seq x y z
N MET A 1 -37.12 8.66 21.58
CA MET A 1 -37.76 9.93 22.02
C MET A 1 -36.75 10.94 22.58
N LYS A 2 -35.97 10.64 23.64
CA LYS A 2 -35.01 11.60 24.26
C LYS A 2 -34.11 12.36 23.27
N ALA A 3 -33.46 11.67 22.34
CA ALA A 3 -32.58 12.29 21.34
C ALA A 3 -33.27 13.35 20.46
N LEU A 4 -34.55 13.13 20.09
CA LEU A 4 -35.35 14.09 19.32
C LEU A 4 -35.64 15.35 20.14
N VAL A 5 -35.99 15.18 21.42
CA VAL A 5 -36.24 16.30 22.36
C VAL A 5 -35.02 17.18 22.48
N GLU A 6 -33.88 16.55 22.68
CA GLU A 6 -32.60 17.21 22.94
C GLU A 6 -32.05 17.88 21.68
N TYR A 7 -32.30 17.30 20.51
CA TYR A 7 -31.99 17.92 19.22
C TYR A 7 -32.87 19.14 18.94
N ALA A 8 -34.18 19.03 19.19
CA ALA A 8 -35.14 20.11 19.00
C ALA A 8 -34.88 21.29 19.95
N ALA A 9 -34.59 21.00 21.23
CA ALA A 9 -34.26 22.01 22.22
C ALA A 9 -32.95 22.75 21.89
N ARG A 10 -31.91 22.05 21.44
CA ARG A 10 -30.63 22.67 21.03
C ARG A 10 -30.73 23.61 19.83
N ARG A 11 -31.80 23.48 19.02
CA ARG A 11 -32.02 24.26 17.79
C ARG A 11 -33.26 25.16 17.86
N GLU A 12 -33.88 25.28 19.04
CA GLU A 12 -35.10 26.08 19.24
C GLU A 12 -36.22 25.73 18.24
N HIS A 13 -36.36 24.44 17.91
CA HIS A 13 -37.39 23.95 17.01
C HIS A 13 -38.44 23.12 17.74
N SER A 14 -39.66 23.08 17.21
CA SER A 14 -40.70 22.19 17.73
C SER A 14 -40.36 20.74 17.41
N ARG A 15 -40.71 19.82 18.32
CA ARG A 15 -40.51 18.38 18.10
C ARG A 15 -41.22 17.88 16.84
N SER A 16 -42.40 18.42 16.54
CA SER A 16 -43.18 18.07 15.35
C SER A 16 -42.45 18.47 14.08
N LEU A 17 -41.89 19.68 14.03
CA LEU A 17 -41.15 20.18 12.87
C LEU A 17 -39.89 19.37 12.60
N VAL A 18 -39.14 18.99 13.65
CA VAL A 18 -37.96 18.13 13.50
C VAL A 18 -38.37 16.72 13.04
N ALA A 19 -39.46 16.17 13.56
CA ALA A 19 -39.95 14.85 13.15
C ALA A 19 -40.40 14.83 11.68
N GLU A 20 -41.14 15.85 11.26
CA GLU A 20 -41.62 15.99 9.89
C GLU A 20 -40.47 16.17 8.90
N ALA A 21 -39.48 17.02 9.23
CA ALA A 21 -38.28 17.17 8.42
C ALA A 21 -37.45 15.89 8.32
N ALA A 22 -37.34 15.12 9.42
CA ALA A 22 -36.64 13.84 9.42
C ALA A 22 -37.34 12.80 8.53
N ILE A 23 -38.67 12.74 8.59
CA ILE A 23 -39.48 11.84 7.74
C ILE A 23 -39.39 12.25 6.28
N ALA A 24 -39.53 13.55 5.97
CA ALA A 24 -39.39 14.07 4.62
C ALA A 24 -37.98 13.80 4.03
N SER A 25 -36.94 13.96 4.84
CA SER A 25 -35.57 13.61 4.46
C SER A 25 -35.38 12.11 4.26
N PHE A 26 -35.99 11.26 5.10
CA PHE A 26 -35.89 9.80 5.00
C PHE A 26 -36.60 9.26 3.76
N LEU A 27 -37.73 9.86 3.40
CA LEU A 27 -38.50 9.51 2.19
C LEU A 27 -37.96 10.19 0.93
N SER A 28 -36.93 11.04 1.03
CA SER A 28 -36.34 11.71 -0.11
C SER A 28 -35.38 10.76 -0.86
N PRO A 29 -35.64 10.46 -2.15
CA PRO A 29 -34.73 9.63 -2.96
C PRO A 29 -33.33 10.24 -3.10
N ASP A 30 -33.23 11.56 -3.02
CA ASP A 30 -32.00 12.33 -3.23
C ASP A 30 -30.90 12.06 -2.19
N ALA A 31 -31.27 11.73 -0.95
CA ALA A 31 -30.30 11.42 0.10
C ALA A 31 -29.58 10.07 -0.15
N ALA A 32 -30.33 9.06 -0.57
CA ALA A 32 -29.79 7.75 -0.92
C ALA A 32 -28.92 7.85 -2.19
N GLU A 33 -29.42 8.51 -3.23
CA GLU A 33 -28.68 8.74 -4.47
C GLU A 33 -27.34 9.47 -4.25
N ARG A 34 -27.32 10.50 -3.39
CA ARG A 34 -26.07 11.21 -3.05
C ARG A 34 -25.07 10.32 -2.32
N GLN A 35 -25.53 9.47 -1.42
CA GLN A 35 -24.66 8.55 -0.68
C GLN A 35 -24.10 7.45 -1.59
N GLU A 36 -24.91 6.91 -2.49
CA GLU A 36 -24.50 5.95 -3.50
C GLU A 36 -23.48 6.58 -4.46
N ALA A 37 -23.76 7.77 -5.00
CA ALA A 37 -22.83 8.49 -5.87
C ALA A 37 -21.48 8.78 -5.19
N ALA A 38 -21.49 9.17 -3.91
CA ALA A 38 -20.26 9.37 -3.14
C ALA A 38 -19.49 8.06 -2.94
N THR A 39 -20.19 6.94 -2.78
CA THR A 39 -19.58 5.62 -2.64
C THR A 39 -18.96 5.15 -3.96
N THR A 40 -19.70 5.24 -5.06
CA THR A 40 -19.19 4.93 -6.42
C THR A 40 -17.96 5.76 -6.74
N LYS A 41 -17.98 7.06 -6.47
CA LYS A 41 -16.82 7.93 -6.68
C LYS A 41 -15.58 7.51 -5.88
N ARG A 42 -15.78 7.03 -4.64
CA ARG A 42 -14.68 6.51 -3.80
C ARG A 42 -14.13 5.20 -4.37
N LEU A 43 -15.00 4.30 -4.82
CA LEU A 43 -14.60 3.06 -5.48
C LEU A 43 -13.81 3.33 -6.75
N ASP A 44 -14.29 4.22 -7.62
CA ASP A 44 -13.57 4.65 -8.83
C ASP A 44 -12.17 5.21 -8.51
N GLN A 45 -12.05 5.96 -7.41
CA GLN A 45 -10.77 6.50 -6.97
C GLN A 45 -9.82 5.39 -6.48
N ILE A 46 -10.35 4.39 -5.79
CA ILE A 46 -9.59 3.22 -5.33
C ILE A 46 -9.12 2.43 -6.54
N ASP A 47 -9.99 2.12 -7.50
CA ASP A 47 -9.62 1.37 -8.71
C ASP A 47 -8.53 2.07 -9.51
N ARG A 48 -8.63 3.40 -9.66
CA ARG A 48 -7.56 4.18 -10.31
C ARG A 48 -6.25 4.13 -9.56
N ARG A 49 -6.27 4.06 -8.21
CA ARG A 49 -5.06 3.92 -7.39
C ARG A 49 -4.49 2.51 -7.52
N LEU A 50 -5.34 1.48 -7.52
CA LEU A 50 -4.94 0.08 -7.72
C LEU A 50 -4.29 -0.12 -9.08
N ASN A 51 -4.90 0.37 -10.17
CA ASN A 51 -4.31 0.26 -11.52
C ASN A 51 -2.93 0.92 -11.62
N ARG A 52 -2.71 2.05 -10.92
CA ARG A 52 -1.38 2.67 -10.86
C ARG A 52 -0.40 1.84 -10.05
N LEU A 53 -0.83 1.33 -8.89
CA LEU A 53 0.00 0.46 -8.05
C LEU A 53 0.39 -0.83 -8.78
N GLU A 54 -0.52 -1.45 -9.53
CA GLU A 54 -0.24 -2.63 -10.35
C GLU A 54 0.80 -2.34 -11.41
N ARG A 55 0.67 -1.21 -12.13
CA ARG A 55 1.66 -0.76 -13.10
C ARG A 55 3.02 -0.52 -12.44
N ASP A 56 3.07 0.22 -11.35
CA ASP A 56 4.32 0.57 -10.66
C ASP A 56 4.99 -0.69 -10.07
N LEU A 57 4.20 -1.64 -9.57
CA LEU A 57 4.68 -2.94 -9.12
C LEU A 57 5.24 -3.76 -10.28
N GLY A 58 4.56 -3.79 -11.43
CA GLY A 58 5.04 -4.45 -12.64
C GLY A 58 6.41 -3.91 -13.08
N ILE A 59 6.54 -2.58 -13.16
CA ILE A 59 7.81 -1.91 -13.49
C ILE A 59 8.90 -2.27 -12.47
N SER A 60 8.56 -2.29 -11.17
CA SER A 60 9.50 -2.63 -10.11
C SER A 60 10.00 -4.08 -10.22
N VAL A 61 9.10 -5.02 -10.51
CA VAL A 61 9.44 -6.44 -10.72
C VAL A 61 10.32 -6.63 -11.96
N GLU A 62 9.97 -5.98 -13.08
CA GLU A 62 10.78 -6.02 -14.30
C GLU A 62 12.18 -5.44 -14.07
N THR A 63 12.26 -4.29 -13.40
CA THR A 63 13.53 -3.64 -13.05
C THR A 63 14.39 -4.55 -12.17
N LEU A 64 13.79 -5.16 -11.15
CA LEU A 64 14.49 -6.10 -10.26
C LEU A 64 14.98 -7.34 -11.01
N ALA A 65 14.17 -7.90 -11.91
CA ALA A 65 14.56 -9.03 -12.74
C ALA A 65 15.77 -8.69 -13.63
N VAL A 66 15.74 -7.53 -14.29
CA VAL A 66 16.86 -7.02 -15.09
C VAL A 66 18.10 -6.79 -14.22
N PHE A 67 17.95 -6.17 -13.05
CA PHE A 67 19.04 -5.92 -12.11
C PHE A 67 19.70 -7.22 -11.64
N ILE A 68 18.92 -8.22 -11.22
CA ILE A 68 19.43 -9.53 -10.78
C ILE A 68 20.16 -10.21 -11.93
N ARG A 69 19.58 -10.21 -13.13
CA ARG A 69 20.21 -10.79 -14.31
C ARG A 69 21.53 -10.10 -14.62
N PHE A 70 21.55 -8.76 -14.65
CA PHE A 70 22.77 -7.97 -14.85
C PHE A 70 23.81 -8.33 -13.78
N TRP A 71 23.46 -8.27 -12.50
CA TRP A 71 24.37 -8.55 -11.40
C TRP A 71 24.97 -9.96 -11.45
N LEU A 72 24.19 -10.97 -11.82
CA LEU A 72 24.65 -12.36 -11.93
C LEU A 72 25.43 -12.66 -13.21
N THR A 73 25.29 -11.83 -14.24
CA THR A 73 25.94 -12.02 -15.56
C THR A 73 27.14 -11.10 -15.77
N THR A 74 27.26 -10.00 -15.04
CA THR A 74 28.43 -9.12 -15.06
C THR A 74 29.63 -9.88 -14.56
N THR A 75 30.45 -10.32 -15.52
CA THR A 75 31.73 -10.97 -15.26
C THR A 75 32.81 -9.90 -15.33
N PRO A 76 33.72 -9.78 -14.33
CA PRO A 76 34.91 -8.95 -14.48
C PRO A 76 35.69 -9.35 -15.74
N GLN A 77 36.46 -8.44 -16.32
CA GLN A 77 37.24 -8.71 -17.54
C GLN A 77 38.21 -9.87 -17.26
N LEU A 78 37.91 -11.06 -17.78
CA LEU A 78 38.74 -12.26 -17.66
C LEU A 78 39.41 -12.54 -19.02
N PRO A 79 40.58 -13.22 -19.04
CA PRO A 79 41.20 -13.68 -20.26
C PRO A 79 40.24 -14.53 -21.12
N GLU A 80 40.37 -14.45 -22.44
CA GLU A 80 39.49 -15.05 -23.46
C GLU A 80 39.00 -16.50 -23.20
N PRO A 81 39.82 -17.45 -22.72
CA PRO A 81 39.35 -18.81 -22.41
C PRO A 81 38.43 -18.88 -21.17
N ALA A 82 38.55 -17.94 -20.23
CA ALA A 82 37.74 -17.93 -19.01
C ALA A 82 36.40 -17.19 -19.17
N LEU A 83 36.25 -16.39 -20.23
CA LEU A 83 34.98 -15.73 -20.59
C LEU A 83 33.88 -16.72 -20.96
N ALA A 84 34.20 -17.78 -21.73
CA ALA A 84 33.23 -18.79 -22.11
C ALA A 84 32.71 -19.59 -20.89
N ALA A 85 33.62 -19.97 -19.99
CA ALA A 85 33.27 -20.64 -18.74
C ALA A 85 32.43 -19.74 -17.82
N ALA A 86 32.77 -18.45 -17.71
CA ALA A 86 32.01 -17.50 -16.90
C ALA A 86 30.59 -17.25 -17.44
N ARG A 87 30.42 -17.15 -18.77
CA ARG A 87 29.11 -17.03 -19.42
C ARG A 87 28.25 -18.27 -19.20
N ALA A 88 28.82 -19.47 -19.26
CA ALA A 88 28.10 -20.71 -18.96
C ALA A 88 27.68 -20.80 -17.47
N GLN A 89 28.47 -20.21 -16.58
CA GLN A 89 28.19 -20.21 -15.14
C GLN A 89 27.09 -19.21 -14.75
N SER A 90 26.97 -18.08 -15.43
CA SER A 90 25.97 -17.05 -15.10
C SER A 90 24.53 -17.52 -15.28
N GLY A 91 24.25 -18.28 -16.35
CA GLY A 91 22.94 -18.93 -16.56
C GLY A 91 22.58 -19.87 -15.40
N LYS A 92 23.51 -20.74 -15.01
CA LYS A 92 23.31 -21.67 -13.89
C LYS A 92 23.06 -20.95 -12.56
N ARG A 93 23.73 -19.81 -12.31
CA ARG A 93 23.52 -18.99 -11.10
C ARG A 93 22.12 -18.36 -11.09
N TYR A 94 21.64 -17.89 -12.25
CA TYR A 94 20.29 -17.34 -12.36
C TYR A 94 19.23 -18.41 -12.08
N ASP A 95 19.33 -19.59 -12.68
CA ASP A 95 18.37 -20.67 -12.45
C ASP A 95 18.37 -21.14 -10.99
N ALA A 96 19.55 -21.23 -10.38
CA ALA A 96 19.68 -21.55 -8.95
C ALA A 96 19.05 -20.48 -8.05
N PHE A 97 19.19 -19.20 -8.39
CA PHE A 97 18.53 -18.10 -7.69
C PHE A 97 17.01 -18.22 -7.78
N VAL A 98 16.44 -18.44 -8.98
CA VAL A 98 15.00 -18.59 -9.17
C VAL A 98 14.45 -19.76 -8.35
N ALA A 99 15.16 -20.90 -8.34
CA ALA A 99 14.76 -22.06 -7.55
C ALA A 99 14.83 -21.78 -6.03
N ALA A 100 15.85 -21.07 -5.56
CA ALA A 100 15.98 -20.70 -4.15
C ALA A 100 14.87 -19.71 -3.71
N LEU A 101 14.57 -18.72 -4.55
CA LEU A 101 13.48 -17.78 -4.32
C LEU A 101 12.12 -18.51 -4.25
N GLY A 102 11.85 -19.42 -5.18
CA GLY A 102 10.62 -20.24 -5.17
C GLY A 102 10.46 -21.04 -3.88
N ARG A 103 11.52 -21.71 -3.40
CA ARG A 103 11.49 -22.45 -2.12
C ARG A 103 11.19 -21.51 -0.94
N ARG A 104 11.84 -20.34 -0.90
CA ARG A 104 11.63 -19.36 0.18
C ARG A 104 10.20 -18.82 0.20
N LEU A 105 9.60 -18.54 -0.97
CA LEU A 105 8.21 -18.07 -1.05
C LEU A 105 7.20 -19.14 -0.61
N ALA A 106 7.48 -20.42 -0.89
CA ALA A 106 6.60 -21.52 -0.52
C ALA A 106 6.65 -21.89 0.98
N GLN A 107 7.83 -21.83 1.61
CA GLN A 107 8.06 -22.46 2.93
C GLN A 107 8.93 -21.63 3.88
N GLY A 108 9.52 -20.53 3.43
CA GLY A 108 10.45 -19.73 4.22
C GLY A 108 9.78 -18.59 5.00
N PRO A 109 10.46 -18.04 6.04
CA PRO A 109 10.03 -16.80 6.68
C PRO A 109 9.95 -15.67 5.65
N ARG A 110 8.94 -14.81 5.81
CA ARG A 110 8.77 -13.65 4.92
C ARG A 110 9.95 -12.71 5.13
N LEU A 111 10.49 -12.14 4.06
CA LEU A 111 11.62 -11.20 4.15
C LEU A 111 11.40 -10.09 5.21
N ARG A 112 10.17 -9.58 5.34
CA ARG A 112 9.79 -8.58 6.36
C ARG A 112 10.12 -8.98 7.80
N SER A 113 10.09 -10.26 8.15
CA SER A 113 10.39 -10.72 9.52
C SER A 113 11.90 -10.84 9.79
N GLU A 114 12.73 -10.70 8.76
CA GLU A 114 14.18 -10.72 8.87
C GLU A 114 14.79 -9.30 8.88
N ILE A 115 14.00 -8.27 8.57
CA ILE A 115 14.42 -6.87 8.61
C ILE A 115 14.06 -6.35 10.01
N PRO A 116 15.04 -5.97 10.87
CA PRO A 116 14.76 -5.34 12.15
C PRO A 116 13.98 -4.03 11.91
N GLU A 117 12.79 -3.90 12.48
CA GLU A 117 12.09 -2.63 12.55
C GLU A 117 12.78 -1.77 13.61
N ASP A 118 13.88 -1.08 13.29
CA ASP A 118 14.42 -0.01 14.14
C ASP A 118 15.37 0.92 13.37
N VAL A 119 14.84 2.10 13.00
CA VAL A 119 15.53 3.39 13.15
C VAL A 119 14.46 4.43 13.51
N HIS A 120 14.03 4.44 14.78
CA HIS A 120 13.51 5.68 15.34
C HIS A 120 14.71 6.62 15.51
N PRO A 121 14.76 7.79 14.84
CA PRO A 121 15.68 8.83 15.28
C PRO A 121 15.23 9.22 16.68
N ASP A 122 16.08 8.96 17.67
CA ASP A 122 15.88 9.39 19.06
C ASP A 122 15.58 10.89 19.09
N ALA A 123 14.30 11.21 19.12
CA ALA A 123 13.81 12.45 19.67
C ALA A 123 13.85 12.24 21.19
N ASP A 124 14.96 12.62 21.82
CA ASP A 124 14.93 13.26 23.13
C ASP A 124 16.33 13.72 23.55
N SER A 125 16.51 15.04 23.55
CA SER A 125 16.91 15.81 24.74
C SER A 125 16.87 17.31 24.41
N PRO A 126 15.85 18.08 24.85
CA PRO A 126 16.02 19.51 24.98
C PRO A 126 16.98 19.72 26.16
N SER A 127 18.17 20.25 25.89
CA SER A 127 19.07 20.75 26.93
C SER A 127 18.39 21.94 27.61
N SER A 128 17.66 21.65 28.68
CA SER A 128 17.36 22.64 29.71
C SER A 128 18.65 22.84 30.51
N SER A 129 19.40 23.87 30.11
CA SER A 129 20.46 24.46 30.91
C SER A 129 20.13 25.94 31.04
N ASP A 130 19.31 26.25 32.04
CA ASP A 130 19.26 27.60 32.61
C ASP A 130 20.66 27.90 33.17
N GLN A 131 21.28 28.95 32.63
CA GLN A 131 22.35 29.71 33.28
C GLN A 131 22.25 31.16 32.82
#